data_AF-A0A497P8D2-F1
#
_entry.id   AF-A0A497P8D2-F1
#
_cell.length_a   1.000
_cell.length_b   1.000
_cell.length_c   1.000
_cell.angle_alpha   90.00
_cell.angle_beta   90.00
_cell.angle_gamma   90.00
#
_symmetry.space_group_name_H-M   'P 1'
#
loop_
_entity.id
_entity.type
_entity.pdbx_description
1 polymer ?
#
loop_
_entity_poly.entity_id
_entity_poly.type
_entity_poly.pdbx_seq_one_letter_code
_entity_poly.pdbx_strand_id
1 'polypeptide(L)'
;MRGIRIERTIATIDDLHSVLVRNHASVLIVVGHGTPDGLAEGSGFLAWSSLAAEIGRTETRLPAILSCYSSTIQEYLRSAVGFDGEIDATLGAIALGALVVSLFNGKASDMSTCSV
;
A
#
# COMPACT_ATOMS: atom_id res chain seq x y z
N MET A 1 -7.28 -24.60 -0.24
CA MET A 1 -7.20 -23.24 -0.82
C MET A 1 -6.79 -22.28 0.28
N ARG A 2 -5.70 -21.51 0.11
CA ARG A 2 -5.36 -20.44 1.06
C ARG A 2 -6.22 -19.24 0.70
N GLY A 3 -7.17 -18.88 1.57
CA GLY A 3 -8.04 -17.72 1.37
C GLY A 3 -7.27 -16.40 1.46
N ILE A 4 -7.83 -15.34 0.88
CA ILE A 4 -7.32 -13.97 1.06
C ILE A 4 -7.76 -13.50 2.45
N ARG A 5 -6.80 -13.11 3.29
CA ARG A 5 -7.08 -12.41 4.55
C ARG A 5 -6.83 -10.93 4.33
N ILE A 6 -7.85 -10.13 4.60
CA ILE A 6 -7.76 -8.66 4.60
C ILE A 6 -7.77 -8.23 6.05
N GLU A 7 -6.80 -7.40 6.44
CA GLU A 7 -6.73 -6.81 7.75
C GLU A 7 -6.58 -5.30 7.60
N ARG A 8 -7.33 -4.55 8.40
CA ARG A 8 -7.24 -3.10 8.49
C ARG A 8 -6.66 -2.75 9.85
N THR A 9 -5.53 -2.07 9.84
CA THR A 9 -4.90 -1.51 11.03
C THR A 9 -4.87 0.00 10.90
N ILE A 10 -5.38 0.71 11.92
CA ILE A 10 -5.14 2.14 12.07
C ILE A 10 -3.91 2.27 12.95
N ALA A 11 -2.90 2.98 12.48
CA ALA A 11 -1.64 3.17 13.16
C ALA A 11 -1.25 4.63 13.09
N THR A 12 -0.64 5.13 14.17
CA THR A 12 0.06 6.40 14.12
C THR A 12 1.37 6.24 13.34
N ILE A 13 1.99 7.35 12.93
CA ILE A 13 3.34 7.33 12.36
C ILE A 13 4.35 6.61 13.27
N ASP A 14 4.29 6.84 14.59
CA ASP A 14 5.21 6.24 15.56
C ASP A 14 5.02 4.72 15.67
N ASP A 15 3.79 4.23 15.49
CA ASP A 15 3.47 2.80 15.59
C ASP A 15 3.76 2.01 14.31
N LEU A 16 4.01 2.70 13.18
CA LEU A 16 4.03 2.09 11.86
C LEU A 16 5.01 0.92 11.76
N HIS A 17 6.24 1.08 12.29
CA HIS A 17 7.23 0.01 12.29
C HIS A 17 6.70 -1.26 12.97
N SER A 18 6.11 -1.10 14.16
CA SER A 18 5.57 -2.21 14.93
C SER A 18 4.40 -2.90 14.23
N VAL A 19 3.64 -2.16 13.43
CA VAL A 19 2.51 -2.68 12.66
C VAL A 19 3.01 -3.45 11.45
N LEU A 20 4.00 -2.92 10.72
CA LEU A 20 4.60 -3.60 9.56
C LEU A 20 5.28 -4.91 9.95
N VAL A 21 6.03 -4.94 11.06
CA VAL A 21 6.70 -6.15 11.54
C VAL A 21 5.70 -7.22 12.00
N ARG A 22 4.62 -6.82 12.67
CA ARG A 22 3.59 -7.76 13.14
C ARG A 22 2.74 -8.32 12.01
N ASN A 23 2.58 -7.57 10.92
CA ASN A 23 1.71 -7.92 9.80
C ASN A 23 2.55 -8.28 8.58
N HIS A 24 2.87 -9.57 8.43
CA HIS A 24 3.47 -10.08 7.20
C HIS A 24 2.44 -10.06 6.06
N ALA A 25 2.45 -8.99 5.28
CA ALA A 25 1.52 -8.79 4.17
C ALA A 25 2.20 -8.97 2.81
N SER A 26 1.61 -9.81 1.94
CA SER A 26 2.04 -9.90 0.53
C SER A 26 1.68 -8.64 -0.27
N VAL A 27 0.57 -7.99 0.08
CA VAL A 27 0.11 -6.70 -0.45
C VAL A 27 -0.07 -5.76 0.72
N LEU A 28 0.66 -4.66 0.74
CA LEU A 28 0.56 -3.60 1.74
C LEU A 28 -0.07 -2.38 1.08
N ILE A 29 -1.10 -1.82 1.72
CA ILE A 29 -1.70 -0.55 1.31
C ILE A 29 -1.56 0.42 2.48
N VAL A 30 -0.81 1.49 2.28
CA VAL A 30 -0.70 2.61 3.23
C VAL A 30 -1.62 3.73 2.76
N VAL A 31 -2.48 4.23 3.64
CA VAL A 31 -3.41 5.32 3.33
C VAL A 31 -3.17 6.45 4.31
N GLY A 32 -2.96 7.67 3.83
CA GLY A 32 -2.68 8.82 4.69
C GLY A 32 -2.58 10.15 3.92
N HIS A 33 -2.34 11.24 4.65
CA HIS A 33 -2.05 12.54 4.03
C HIS A 33 -0.59 12.58 3.61
N GLY A 34 -0.35 12.83 2.32
CA GLY A 34 0.98 12.91 1.75
C GLY A 34 1.37 14.34 1.43
N THR A 35 2.66 14.59 1.50
CA THR A 35 3.34 15.81 1.13
C THR A 35 4.47 15.45 0.16
N PRO A 36 5.10 16.43 -0.52
CA PRO A 36 6.26 16.14 -1.38
C PRO A 36 7.37 15.35 -0.66
N ASP A 37 7.54 15.53 0.65
CA ASP A 37 8.64 14.96 1.42
C ASP A 37 8.28 13.67 2.20
N GLY A 38 7.00 13.40 2.43
CA GLY A 38 6.57 12.28 3.27
C GLY A 38 5.09 12.22 3.61
N LEU A 39 4.74 11.31 4.53
CA LEU A 39 3.43 11.26 5.17
C LEU A 39 3.35 12.22 6.36
N ALA A 40 2.21 12.90 6.49
CA ALA A 40 1.91 13.79 7.61
C ALA A 40 0.65 13.32 8.33
N GLU A 41 0.68 13.36 9.67
CA GLU A 41 -0.45 13.02 10.52
C GLU A 41 -0.44 13.94 11.76
N GLY A 42 -1.32 14.96 11.80
CA GLY A 42 -1.32 15.93 12.89
C GLY A 42 0.02 16.65 13.01
N SER A 43 0.75 16.42 14.10
CA SER A 43 2.14 16.91 14.30
C SER A 43 3.22 15.89 13.91
N GLY A 44 2.84 14.67 13.55
CA GLY A 44 3.74 13.61 13.12
C GLY A 44 4.12 13.73 11.65
N PHE A 45 5.35 13.33 11.34
CA PHE A 45 5.88 13.33 9.98
C PHE A 45 6.78 12.12 9.74
N LEU A 46 6.61 11.46 8.60
CA LEU A 46 7.43 10.33 8.17
C LEU A 46 7.93 10.56 6.75
N ALA A 47 9.23 10.80 6.60
CA ALA A 47 9.86 10.97 5.30
C ALA A 47 9.69 9.73 4.41
N TRP A 48 9.57 9.94 3.10
CA TRP A 48 9.45 8.84 2.13
C TRP A 48 10.60 7.84 2.21
N SER A 49 11.83 8.33 2.42
CA SER A 49 13.02 7.49 2.60
C SER A 49 12.92 6.56 3.81
N SER A 50 12.38 7.07 4.93
CA SER A 50 12.20 6.30 6.15
C SER A 50 11.10 5.25 5.97
N LEU A 51 9.96 5.64 5.38
CA LEU A 51 8.89 4.69 5.05
C LEU A 51 9.38 3.58 4.11
N ALA A 52 10.12 3.93 3.06
CA ALA A 52 10.71 2.98 2.13
C ALA A 52 11.67 2.02 2.83
N ALA A 53 12.48 2.50 3.77
CA ALA A 53 13.38 1.66 4.55
C ALA A 53 12.62 0.67 5.45
N GLU A 54 11.52 1.09 6.08
CA GLU A 54 10.69 0.21 6.90
C GLU A 54 9.97 -0.86 6.05
N ILE A 55 9.39 -0.47 4.92
CA ILE A 55 8.76 -1.41 3.98
C ILE A 55 9.81 -2.35 3.38
N GLY A 56 11.00 -1.86 3.04
CA GLY A 56 12.07 -2.66 2.46
C GLY A 56 12.62 -3.75 3.39
N ARG A 57 12.32 -3.68 4.70
CA ARG A 57 12.64 -4.72 5.68
C ARG A 57 11.57 -5.83 5.75
N THR A 58 10.44 -5.68 5.07
CA THR A 58 9.38 -6.68 5.02
C THR A 58 9.42 -7.48 3.72
N GLU A 59 8.77 -8.65 3.70
CA GLU A 59 8.60 -9.48 2.49
C GLU A 59 7.40 -9.04 1.63
N THR A 60 7.08 -7.75 1.61
CA THR A 60 5.94 -7.23 0.86
C THR A 60 6.21 -7.24 -0.64
N ARG A 61 5.31 -7.85 -1.42
CA ARG A 61 5.43 -7.95 -2.88
C ARG A 61 4.88 -6.73 -3.61
N LEU A 62 3.77 -6.20 -3.12
CA LEU A 62 3.18 -4.96 -3.62
C LEU A 62 3.04 -3.97 -2.46
N PRO A 63 3.98 -3.02 -2.31
CA PRO A 63 3.78 -1.85 -1.49
C PRO A 63 3.04 -0.78 -2.28
N ALA A 64 1.83 -0.43 -1.86
CA ALA A 64 1.03 0.60 -2.49
C ALA A 64 0.69 1.70 -1.49
N ILE A 65 0.85 2.95 -1.89
CA ILE A 65 0.66 4.12 -1.04
C ILE A 65 -0.43 4.98 -1.69
N LEU A 66 -1.56 5.11 -0.99
CA LEU A 66 -2.67 5.98 -1.35
C LEU A 66 -2.54 7.28 -0.55
N SER A 67 -1.77 8.21 -1.08
CA SER A 67 -1.62 9.58 -0.58
C SER A 67 -1.19 10.52 -1.70
N CYS A 68 -1.35 11.83 -1.51
CA CYS A 68 -0.75 12.83 -2.39
C CYS A 68 0.77 12.65 -2.45
N TYR A 69 1.37 12.92 -3.61
CA TYR A 69 2.82 12.86 -3.86
C TYR A 69 3.48 11.53 -3.50
N SER A 70 2.71 10.44 -3.45
CA SER A 70 3.23 9.13 -3.06
C SER A 70 4.14 8.50 -4.11
N SER A 71 4.13 8.96 -5.36
CA SER A 71 5.09 8.52 -6.39
C SER A 71 6.54 8.80 -6.00
N THR A 72 6.81 9.84 -5.20
CA THR A 72 8.16 10.19 -4.72
C THR A 72 8.84 9.04 -3.97
N ILE A 73 8.08 8.15 -3.32
CA ILE A 73 8.65 6.99 -2.63
C ILE A 73 9.42 6.06 -3.59
N GLN A 74 9.13 6.08 -4.89
CA GLN A 74 9.77 5.23 -5.90
C GLN A 74 11.26 5.54 -6.09
N GLU A 75 11.72 6.72 -5.67
CA GLU A 75 13.13 7.07 -5.61
C GLU A 75 13.90 6.19 -4.62
N TYR A 76 13.24 5.72 -3.56
CA TYR A 76 13.81 4.93 -2.48
C TYR A 76 13.38 3.45 -2.53
N LEU A 77 12.18 3.18 -3.02
CA LEU A 77 11.60 1.84 -3.15
C LEU A 77 10.93 1.69 -4.51
N ARG A 78 11.71 1.25 -5.51
CA ARG A 78 11.26 1.15 -6.91
C ARG A 78 10.05 0.24 -7.15
N SER A 79 9.81 -0.74 -6.27
CA SER A 79 8.65 -1.64 -6.37
C SER A 79 7.35 -1.01 -5.87
N ALA A 80 7.41 0.16 -5.23
CA ALA A 80 6.24 0.82 -4.70
C ALA A 80 5.37 1.42 -5.79
N VAL A 81 4.06 1.45 -5.53
CA VAL A 81 3.08 2.12 -6.37
C VAL A 81 2.53 3.31 -5.60
N GLY A 82 2.51 4.47 -6.25
CA GLY A 82 1.97 5.71 -5.71
C GLY A 82 1.42 6.59 -6.83
N PHE A 83 0.95 7.76 -6.44
CA PHE A 83 0.33 8.74 -7.31
C PHE A 83 1.14 10.03 -7.28
N ASP A 84 1.24 10.65 -8.45
CA ASP A 84 1.89 11.94 -8.61
C ASP A 84 0.93 13.08 -8.25
N GLY A 85 1.44 14.11 -7.60
CA GLY A 85 0.67 15.29 -7.21
C GLY A 85 -0.46 15.02 -6.20
N GLU A 86 -1.45 15.91 -6.19
CA GLU A 86 -2.67 15.75 -5.40
C GLU A 86 -3.62 14.73 -6.03
N ILE A 87 -4.29 13.93 -5.20
CA ILE A 87 -5.21 12.88 -5.66
C ILE A 87 -6.55 12.93 -4.92
N ASP A 88 -7.62 12.71 -5.68
CA ASP A 88 -8.92 12.38 -5.11
C ASP A 88 -8.87 10.98 -4.48
N ALA A 89 -9.13 10.90 -3.18
CA ALA A 89 -9.02 9.65 -2.43
C ALA A 89 -9.95 8.54 -2.96
N THR A 90 -11.11 8.89 -3.53
CA THR A 90 -12.05 7.92 -4.08
C THR A 90 -11.52 7.33 -5.39
N LEU A 91 -11.06 8.18 -6.30
CA LEU A 91 -10.46 7.73 -7.56
C LEU A 91 -9.18 6.93 -7.33
N GLY A 92 -8.33 7.37 -6.39
CA GLY A 92 -7.13 6.63 -6.01
C GLY A 92 -7.45 5.25 -5.42
N ALA A 93 -8.47 5.15 -4.56
CA ALA A 93 -8.92 3.87 -4.03
C ALA A 93 -9.46 2.94 -5.12
N ILE A 94 -10.22 3.45 -6.09
CA ILE A 94 -10.72 2.67 -7.23
C ILE A 94 -9.54 2.15 -8.08
N ALA A 95 -8.61 3.04 -8.44
CA ALA A 95 -7.44 2.67 -9.26
C ALA A 95 -6.59 1.61 -8.56
N LEU A 96 -6.33 1.80 -7.26
CA LEU A 96 -5.57 0.84 -6.48
C LEU A 96 -6.30 -0.49 -6.30
N GLY A 97 -7.62 -0.45 -6.09
CA GLY A 97 -8.45 -1.65 -6.04
C GLY A 97 -8.39 -2.46 -7.34
N ALA A 98 -8.49 -1.78 -8.49
CA ALA A 98 -8.33 -2.41 -9.80
C ALA A 98 -6.94 -3.05 -9.98
N LEU A 99 -5.88 -2.37 -9.55
CA LEU A 99 -4.52 -2.90 -9.57
C LEU A 99 -4.41 -4.17 -8.71
N VAL A 100 -4.87 -4.12 -7.47
CA VAL A 100 -4.83 -5.27 -6.56
C VAL A 100 -5.60 -6.46 -7.13
N VAL A 101 -6.81 -6.23 -7.66
CA VAL A 101 -7.62 -7.28 -8.32
C VAL A 101 -6.90 -7.88 -9.52
N SER A 102 -6.24 -7.06 -10.35
CA SER A 102 -5.49 -7.53 -11.52
C SER A 102 -4.34 -8.49 -11.15
N LEU A 103 -3.70 -8.28 -9.99
CA LEU A 103 -2.66 -9.18 -9.48
C LEU A 103 -3.19 -10.57 -9.14
N PHE A 104 -4.47 -10.66 -8.74
CA PHE A 104 -5.13 -11.94 -8.48
C PHE A 104 -5.73 -12.55 -9.75
N ASN A 105 -6.19 -11.72 -10.70
CA ASN A 105 -6.81 -12.18 -11.94
C ASN A 105 -5.83 -12.77 -12.97
N GLY A 106 -4.52 -12.60 -12.80
CA GLY A 106 -3.52 -13.42 -13.50
C GLY A 106 -3.61 -14.93 -13.23
N LYS A 107 -4.48 -15.36 -12.30
CA LYS A 107 -4.84 -16.76 -12.03
C LYS A 107 -6.35 -17.06 -12.17
N ALA A 108 -7.17 -16.09 -12.57
CA ALA A 108 -8.63 -16.25 -12.65
C ALA A 108 -9.11 -17.05 -13.89
N SER A 109 -8.20 -17.54 -14.73
CA SER A 109 -8.54 -18.46 -15.83
C SER A 109 -8.97 -19.85 -15.36
N ASP A 110 -8.84 -20.16 -14.06
CA ASP A 110 -9.22 -21.47 -13.48
C ASP A 110 -10.43 -21.38 -12.55
N MET A 111 -11.20 -20.29 -12.61
CA MET A 111 -12.50 -20.20 -11.97
C MET A 111 -13.53 -20.90 -12.87
N SER A 112 -13.40 -22.23 -12.97
CA SER A 112 -14.43 -23.07 -13.58
C SER A 112 -15.75 -22.77 -12.91
N THR A 113 -16.72 -22.41 -13.73
CA THR A 113 -18.16 -22.38 -13.45
C THR A 113 -18.56 -23.39 -12.36
N CYS A 114 -18.88 -22.90 -11.17
CA CYS A 114 -19.85 -23.59 -10.33
C CYS A 114 -21.20 -23.44 -11.03
N SER A 115 -21.52 -24.42 -11.88
CA SER A 115 -22.88 -24.66 -12.32
C SER A 115 -23.70 -25.01 -11.08
N VAL A 116 -24.74 -24.21 -10.81
CA VAL A 116 -25.80 -24.49 -9.83
C VAL A 116 -26.68 -25.60 -10.37
#